data_AF-E4Q717-F1
#
_entry.id   AF-E4Q717-F1
#
_cell.length_a   1.000
_cell.length_b   1.000
_cell.length_c   1.000
_cell.angle_alpha   90.00
_cell.angle_beta   90.00
_cell.angle_gamma   90.00
#
_symmetry.space_group_name_H-M   'P 1'
#
loop_
_entity.id
_entity.type
_entity.pdbx_description
1 polymer ?
#
loop_
_entity_poly.entity_id
_entity_poly.type
_entity_poly.pdbx_seq_one_letter_code
_entity_poly.pdbx_strand_id
1 'polypeptide(L)'
;MKYSFLVFLCFAVFGLVAVHNPFDRFNAFNLTVGVITGICFGIVYRFMLSFILGITNRKLKQKHGRKEVKKAIARGMTFLLPFALMSLVAAYLLHWTALAGFVSAAFMTASVAAAVELGKLKGKQEAKDALFASVTASLLGIAWNFSLNFVGKIPLYLEGAVHLLKTGINLFR
;
A
#
# COMPACT_ATOMS: atom_id res chain seq x y z
N MET A 1 -16.37 7.93 6.31
CA MET A 1 -16.19 6.58 5.75
C MET A 1 -15.70 6.60 4.30
N LYS A 2 -16.28 7.41 3.40
CA LYS A 2 -15.96 7.45 1.95
C LYS A 2 -14.45 7.41 1.60
N TYR A 3 -13.62 8.28 2.19
CA TYR A 3 -12.17 8.31 1.90
C TYR A 3 -11.42 7.04 2.29
N SER A 4 -11.88 6.33 3.33
CA SER A 4 -11.21 5.11 3.79
C SER A 4 -11.37 3.97 2.79
N PHE A 5 -12.55 3.86 2.18
CA PHE A 5 -12.82 2.83 1.18
C PHE A 5 -11.97 3.03 -0.08
N LEU A 6 -11.91 4.26 -0.60
CA LEU A 6 -11.08 4.60 -1.77
C LEU A 6 -9.62 4.24 -1.58
N VAL A 7 -9.04 4.54 -0.41
CA VAL A 7 -7.66 4.18 -0.10
C VAL A 7 -7.45 2.66 -0.15
N PHE A 8 -8.34 1.87 0.45
CA PHE A 8 -8.21 0.41 0.41
C PHE A 8 -8.36 -0.14 -1.01
N LEU A 9 -9.23 0.46 -1.83
CA LEU A 9 -9.35 0.11 -3.23
C LEU A 9 -8.04 0.39 -4.00
N CYS A 10 -7.40 1.54 -3.77
CA CYS A 10 -6.09 1.84 -4.38
C CYS A 10 -5.02 0.81 -3.97
N PHE A 11 -4.99 0.42 -2.70
CA PHE A 11 -4.05 -0.59 -2.21
C PHE A 11 -4.33 -1.99 -2.77
N ALA A 12 -5.61 -2.38 -2.93
CA ALA A 12 -5.99 -3.59 -3.61
C ALA A 12 -5.50 -3.60 -5.08
N VAL A 13 -5.63 -2.45 -5.76
CA VAL A 13 -5.11 -2.26 -7.11
C VAL A 13 -3.59 -2.39 -7.17
N PHE A 14 -2.84 -1.74 -6.27
CA PHE A 14 -1.39 -1.91 -6.22
C PHE A 14 -0.99 -3.36 -5.96
N GLY A 15 -1.74 -4.07 -5.12
CA GLY A 15 -1.55 -5.50 -4.87
C GLY A 15 -1.77 -6.36 -6.12
N LEU A 16 -2.86 -6.12 -6.86
CA LEU A 16 -3.14 -6.78 -8.15
C LEU A 16 -2.03 -6.56 -9.17
N VAL A 17 -1.58 -5.31 -9.28
CA VAL A 17 -0.53 -4.92 -10.21
C VAL A 17 0.82 -5.53 -9.82
N ALA A 18 1.08 -5.69 -8.53
CA ALA A 18 2.35 -6.21 -8.03
C ALA A 18 2.55 -7.72 -8.24
N VAL A 19 1.47 -8.49 -8.29
CA VAL A 19 1.49 -9.94 -8.58
C VAL A 19 1.18 -10.25 -10.04
N HIS A 20 1.10 -9.21 -10.89
CA HIS A 20 0.79 -9.36 -12.30
C HIS A 20 1.87 -10.19 -12.99
N ASN A 21 1.46 -11.33 -13.55
CA ASN A 21 2.32 -12.19 -14.34
C ASN A 21 1.92 -12.10 -15.82
N PRO A 22 2.82 -11.68 -16.74
CA PRO A 22 2.50 -11.54 -18.15
C PRO A 22 2.14 -12.88 -18.83
N PHE A 23 2.62 -14.01 -18.30
CA PHE A 23 2.38 -15.35 -18.84
C PHE A 23 1.09 -16.01 -18.35
N ASP A 24 0.59 -15.63 -17.17
CA ASP A 24 -0.67 -16.13 -16.59
C ASP A 24 -1.42 -14.98 -15.90
N ARG A 25 -1.99 -14.11 -16.74
CA ARG A 25 -2.54 -12.80 -16.33
C ARG A 25 -3.77 -12.90 -15.45
N PHE A 26 -4.51 -14.00 -15.55
CA PHE A 26 -5.80 -14.21 -14.88
C PHE A 26 -5.76 -15.33 -13.86
N ASN A 27 -4.58 -15.67 -13.37
CA ASN A 27 -4.44 -16.63 -12.28
C ASN A 27 -5.21 -16.12 -11.05
N ALA A 28 -6.38 -16.72 -10.81
CA ALA A 28 -7.28 -16.31 -9.74
C ALA A 28 -6.61 -16.36 -8.36
N PHE A 29 -5.67 -17.29 -8.16
CA PHE A 29 -4.92 -17.41 -6.92
C PHE A 29 -3.97 -16.23 -6.73
N ASN A 30 -3.13 -15.92 -7.71
CA ASN A 30 -2.19 -14.79 -7.62
C ASN A 30 -2.94 -13.47 -7.43
N LEU A 31 -4.00 -13.24 -8.20
CA LEU A 31 -4.83 -12.04 -8.08
C LEU A 31 -5.42 -11.90 -6.67
N THR A 32 -5.94 -13.00 -6.10
CA THR A 32 -6.50 -13.00 -4.74
C THR A 32 -5.43 -12.70 -3.69
N VAL A 33 -4.27 -13.36 -3.77
CA VAL A 33 -3.15 -13.11 -2.85
C VAL A 33 -2.65 -11.67 -2.97
N GLY A 34 -2.57 -11.12 -4.18
CA GLY A 34 -2.20 -9.73 -4.42
C GLY A 34 -3.18 -8.75 -3.78
N VAL A 35 -4.49 -8.93 -4.00
CA VAL A 35 -5.54 -8.09 -3.38
C VAL A 35 -5.44 -8.12 -1.87
N ILE A 36 -5.35 -9.31 -1.26
CA ILE A 36 -5.27 -9.47 0.19
C ILE A 36 -4.02 -8.79 0.72
N THR A 37 -2.86 -9.02 0.09
CA THR A 37 -1.59 -8.39 0.49
C THR A 37 -1.67 -6.88 0.39
N GLY A 38 -2.22 -6.36 -0.72
CA GLY A 38 -2.44 -4.93 -0.94
C GLY A 38 -3.28 -4.32 0.18
N ILE A 39 -4.45 -4.89 0.47
CA ILE A 39 -5.35 -4.41 1.53
C ILE A 39 -4.65 -4.43 2.90
N CYS A 40 -4.02 -5.56 3.26
CA CYS A 40 -3.27 -5.69 4.51
C CYS A 40 -2.21 -4.59 4.64
N PHE A 41 -1.44 -4.37 3.57
CA PHE A 41 -0.44 -3.32 3.54
C PHE A 41 -1.05 -1.92 3.64
N GLY A 42 -2.20 -1.67 3.01
CA GLY A 42 -2.92 -0.42 3.12
C GLY A 42 -3.37 -0.09 4.54
N ILE A 43 -3.77 -1.12 5.31
CA ILE A 43 -4.08 -0.98 6.75
C ILE A 43 -2.82 -0.55 7.52
N VAL A 44 -1.71 -1.26 7.33
CA VAL A 44 -0.42 -0.98 8.00
C VAL A 44 0.09 0.41 7.63
N TYR A 45 0.09 0.74 6.34
CA TYR A 45 0.55 2.03 5.81
C TYR A 45 -0.23 3.18 6.45
N ARG A 46 -1.57 3.10 6.43
CA ARG A 46 -2.42 4.12 7.01
C ARG A 46 -2.20 4.25 8.52
N PHE A 47 -2.04 3.13 9.21
CA PHE A 47 -1.79 3.12 10.65
C PHE A 47 -0.45 3.80 10.97
N MET A 48 0.63 3.41 10.30
CA MET A 48 1.97 3.98 10.46
C MET A 48 1.98 5.48 10.18
N LEU A 49 1.44 5.91 9.05
CA LEU A 49 1.38 7.33 8.70
C LEU A 49 0.56 8.14 9.71
N SER A 50 -0.59 7.61 10.13
CA SER A 50 -1.43 8.24 11.16
C SER A 50 -0.76 8.30 12.53
N PHE A 51 0.08 7.31 12.85
CA PHE A 51 0.80 7.22 14.11
C PHE A 51 1.92 8.25 14.15
N ILE A 52 2.79 8.26 13.13
CA ILE A 52 3.94 9.17 13.06
C ILE A 52 3.48 10.62 13.02
N LEU A 53 2.59 10.97 12.08
CA LEU A 53 2.05 12.33 11.99
C LEU A 53 1.23 12.71 13.23
N GLY A 54 0.60 11.74 13.89
CA GLY A 54 -0.13 11.97 15.14
C GLY A 54 0.78 12.24 16.34
N ILE A 55 1.98 11.65 16.40
CA ILE A 55 2.97 11.87 17.46
C ILE A 55 3.65 13.22 17.26
N THR A 56 4.12 13.52 16.05
CA THR A 56 4.73 14.81 15.70
C THR A 56 3.77 15.97 16.00
N ASN A 57 2.46 15.71 15.91
CA ASN A 57 1.41 16.71 16.05
C ASN A 57 0.50 16.50 17.27
N ARG A 58 1.08 16.10 18.41
CA ARG A 58 0.35 15.93 19.69
C ARG A 58 -0.52 17.13 20.07
N LYS A 59 -0.01 18.36 19.93
CA LYS A 59 -0.76 19.60 20.23
C LYS A 59 -2.01 19.74 19.33
N LEU A 60 -1.89 19.37 18.06
CA LEU A 60 -3.01 19.42 17.12
C LEU A 60 -4.07 18.38 17.46
N LYS A 61 -3.63 17.17 17.86
CA LYS A 61 -4.50 16.07 18.29
C LYS A 61 -5.28 16.42 19.56
N GLN A 62 -4.69 17.21 20.46
CA GLN A 62 -5.37 17.74 21.65
C GLN A 62 -6.40 18.84 21.29
N LYS A 63 -6.08 19.71 20.32
CA LYS A 63 -6.94 20.84 19.94
C LYS A 63 -8.13 20.48 19.05
N HIS A 64 -7.93 19.65 18.03
CA HIS A 64 -8.97 19.30 17.04
C HIS A 64 -9.49 17.86 17.19
N GLY A 65 -8.92 17.09 18.11
CA GLY A 65 -9.29 15.70 18.35
C GLY A 65 -8.67 14.70 17.35
N ARG A 66 -8.58 13.44 17.79
CA ARG A 66 -7.96 12.34 17.00
C ARG A 66 -8.73 12.01 15.71
N LYS A 67 -10.05 12.23 15.68
CA LYS A 67 -10.90 11.90 14.53
C LYS A 67 -10.63 12.84 13.36
N GLU A 68 -10.52 14.15 13.60
CA GLU A 68 -10.26 15.13 12.55
C GLU A 68 -8.85 15.00 11.96
N VAL A 69 -7.84 14.74 12.79
CA VAL A 69 -6.47 14.41 12.35
C VAL A 69 -6.48 13.21 11.39
N LYS A 70 -7.14 12.10 11.78
CA LYS A 70 -7.26 10.92 10.92
C LYS A 70 -8.02 11.20 9.62
N LYS A 71 -8.98 12.13 9.64
CA LYS A 71 -9.78 12.51 8.48
C LYS A 71 -9.00 13.39 7.50
N ALA A 72 -8.15 14.29 7.99
CA ALA A 72 -7.22 15.06 7.16
C ALA A 72 -6.18 14.16 6.48
N ILE A 73 -5.59 13.22 7.24
CA ILE A 73 -4.66 12.23 6.66
C ILE A 73 -5.35 11.39 5.59
N ALA A 74 -6.56 10.89 5.87
CA ALA A 74 -7.33 10.13 4.88
C ALA A 74 -7.67 10.93 3.62
N ARG A 75 -7.86 12.26 3.73
CA ARG A 75 -8.03 13.16 2.57
C ARG A 75 -6.75 13.30 1.76
N GLY A 76 -5.59 13.42 2.40
CA GLY A 76 -4.31 13.44 1.69
C GLY A 76 -4.02 12.12 0.97
N MET A 77 -4.38 10.99 1.58
CA MET A 77 -4.21 9.67 0.97
C MET A 77 -5.08 9.44 -0.29
N THR A 78 -6.10 10.27 -0.55
CA THR A 78 -6.87 10.18 -1.79
C THR A 78 -6.01 10.44 -3.04
N PHE A 79 -4.85 11.09 -2.89
CA PHE A 79 -3.85 11.24 -3.96
C PHE A 79 -3.22 9.92 -4.42
N LEU A 80 -3.47 8.79 -3.75
CA LEU A 80 -3.11 7.46 -4.26
C LEU A 80 -3.89 7.08 -5.53
N LEU A 81 -5.10 7.63 -5.71
CA LEU A 81 -6.01 7.26 -6.78
C LEU A 81 -5.47 7.43 -8.21
N PRO A 82 -4.92 8.60 -8.61
CA PRO A 82 -4.34 8.74 -9.95
C PRO A 82 -3.21 7.73 -10.20
N PHE A 83 -2.36 7.44 -9.21
CA PHE A 83 -1.29 6.46 -9.36
C PHE A 83 -1.80 5.02 -9.46
N ALA A 84 -2.86 4.68 -8.72
CA ALA A 84 -3.51 3.37 -8.82
C ALA A 84 -4.07 3.16 -10.23
N LEU A 85 -4.77 4.16 -10.77
CA LEU A 85 -5.27 4.13 -12.15
C LEU A 85 -4.13 4.02 -13.17
N MET A 86 -3.08 4.84 -13.04
CA MET A 86 -1.91 4.77 -13.92
C MET A 86 -1.24 3.40 -13.85
N SER A 87 -1.12 2.80 -12.66
CA SER A 87 -0.51 1.48 -12.49
C SER A 87 -1.31 0.36 -13.17
N LEU A 88 -2.65 0.45 -13.16
CA LEU A 88 -3.51 -0.48 -13.90
C LEU A 88 -3.33 -0.33 -15.41
N VAL A 89 -3.36 0.90 -15.90
CA VAL A 89 -3.17 1.19 -17.32
C VAL A 89 -1.79 0.71 -17.77
N ALA A 90 -0.75 1.01 -16.99
CA ALA A 90 0.61 0.57 -17.28
C ALA A 90 0.72 -0.96 -17.34
N ALA A 91 0.13 -1.68 -16.37
CA ALA A 91 0.21 -3.14 -16.31
C ALA A 91 -0.61 -3.83 -17.41
N TYR A 92 -1.87 -3.45 -17.59
CA TYR A 92 -2.82 -4.20 -18.41
C TYR A 92 -2.98 -3.68 -19.84
N LEU A 93 -2.81 -2.37 -20.08
CA LEU A 93 -2.91 -1.78 -21.42
C LEU A 93 -1.55 -1.64 -22.11
N LEU A 94 -0.52 -1.19 -21.38
CA LEU A 94 0.81 -0.92 -21.95
C LEU A 94 1.80 -2.08 -21.80
N HIS A 95 1.44 -3.11 -21.03
CA HIS A 95 2.29 -4.27 -20.74
C HIS A 95 3.65 -3.89 -20.12
N TRP A 96 3.68 -2.83 -19.31
CA TRP A 96 4.89 -2.40 -18.62
C TRP A 96 5.18 -3.27 -17.40
N THR A 97 6.44 -3.67 -17.25
CA THR A 97 6.93 -4.46 -16.12
C THR A 97 7.49 -3.59 -14.99
N ALA A 98 7.85 -2.33 -15.26
CA ALA A 98 8.44 -1.40 -14.29
C ALA A 98 7.38 -0.72 -13.40
N LEU A 99 6.54 -1.51 -12.73
CA LEU A 99 5.36 -1.02 -11.99
C LEU A 99 5.69 -0.51 -10.57
N ALA A 100 6.83 -0.93 -10.01
CA ALA A 100 7.26 -0.54 -8.67
C ALA A 100 7.48 0.98 -8.50
N GLY A 101 7.88 1.67 -9.58
CA GLY A 101 8.05 3.12 -9.57
C GLY A 101 6.76 3.89 -9.29
N PHE A 102 5.63 3.42 -9.83
CA PHE A 102 4.32 4.04 -9.61
C PHE A 102 3.90 3.97 -8.15
N VAL A 103 4.11 2.81 -7.50
CA VAL A 103 3.71 2.62 -6.10
C VAL A 103 4.55 3.49 -5.15
N SER A 104 5.86 3.56 -5.38
CA SER A 104 6.75 4.42 -4.59
C SER A 104 6.40 5.90 -4.73
N ALA A 105 6.14 6.36 -5.96
CA ALA A 105 5.68 7.72 -6.21
C ALA A 105 4.33 7.99 -5.53
N ALA A 106 3.39 7.05 -5.63
CA ALA A 106 2.08 7.14 -4.97
C ALA A 106 2.23 7.32 -3.46
N PHE A 107 3.08 6.52 -2.81
CA PHE A 107 3.31 6.61 -1.38
C PHE A 107 3.93 7.94 -0.98
N MET A 108 4.89 8.44 -1.75
CA MET A 108 5.52 9.71 -1.45
C MET A 108 4.52 10.86 -1.58
N THR A 109 3.80 10.94 -2.71
CA THR A 109 2.81 11.98 -2.95
C THR A 109 1.66 11.94 -1.94
N ALA A 110 1.14 10.75 -1.62
CA ALA A 110 0.05 10.59 -0.65
C ALA A 110 0.45 10.98 0.77
N SER A 111 1.67 10.62 1.21
CA SER A 111 2.21 11.02 2.51
C SER A 111 2.39 12.53 2.62
N VAL A 112 3.00 13.16 1.61
CA VAL A 112 3.20 14.62 1.60
C VAL A 112 1.85 15.34 1.54
N ALA A 113 0.92 14.88 0.71
CA ALA A 113 -0.44 15.42 0.67
C ALA A 113 -1.16 15.29 2.02
N ALA A 114 -0.96 14.18 2.75
CA ALA A 114 -1.50 14.02 4.10
C ALA A 114 -0.88 15.02 5.09
N ALA A 115 0.41 15.31 5.00
CA ALA A 115 1.05 16.36 5.79
C ALA A 115 0.53 17.76 5.44
N VAL A 116 0.27 18.05 4.15
CA VAL A 116 -0.34 19.31 3.70
C VAL A 116 -1.75 19.48 4.25
N GLU A 117 -2.60 18.44 4.15
CA GLU A 117 -3.96 18.46 4.71
C GLU A 117 -3.96 18.64 6.24
N LEU A 118 -2.96 18.10 6.93
CA LEU A 118 -2.74 18.36 8.35
C LEU A 118 -2.31 19.80 8.63
N GLY A 119 -1.44 20.36 7.78
CA GLY A 119 -1.02 21.76 7.85
C GLY A 119 -2.20 22.73 7.75
N LYS A 120 -3.22 22.40 6.93
CA LYS A 120 -4.46 23.19 6.84
C LYS A 120 -5.20 23.26 8.18
N LEU A 121 -5.23 22.17 8.96
CA LEU A 121 -5.82 22.16 10.31
C LEU A 121 -4.99 22.96 11.33
N LYS A 122 -3.68 23.10 11.11
CA LYS A 122 -2.82 23.95 11.94
C LYS A 122 -2.94 25.44 11.64
N GLY A 123 -3.40 25.80 10.45
CA GLY A 123 -3.27 27.15 9.90
C GLY A 123 -1.84 27.50 9.44
N LYS A 124 -0.89 26.57 9.55
CA LYS A 124 0.49 26.72 9.08
C LYS A 124 1.04 25.37 8.65
N GLN A 125 1.59 25.30 7.44
CA GLN A 125 2.32 24.14 6.96
C GLN A 125 3.72 24.13 7.57
N GLU A 126 4.10 23.03 8.22
CA GLU A 126 5.43 22.89 8.81
C GLU A 126 6.29 21.96 7.96
N ALA A 127 7.49 22.42 7.57
CA ALA A 127 8.42 21.62 6.77
C ALA A 127 8.77 20.28 7.45
N LYS A 128 8.78 20.25 8.79
CA LYS A 128 8.99 19.02 9.56
C LYS A 128 7.93 17.95 9.29
N ASP A 129 6.66 18.33 9.10
CA ASP A 129 5.59 17.35 8.86
C ASP A 129 5.77 16.68 7.50
N ALA A 130 6.15 17.46 6.48
CA ALA A 130 6.47 16.95 5.16
C ALA A 130 7.70 16.03 5.20
N LEU A 131 8.76 16.41 5.94
CA LEU A 131 9.94 15.58 6.15
C LEU A 131 9.59 14.23 6.80
N PHE A 132 8.85 14.24 7.91
CA PHE A 132 8.44 12.99 8.57
C PHE A 132 7.53 12.14 7.68
N ALA A 133 6.63 12.77 6.92
CA ALA A 133 5.79 12.07 5.97
C ALA A 133 6.60 11.41 4.85
N SER A 134 7.60 12.10 4.30
CA SER A 134 8.50 11.56 3.27
C SER A 134 9.34 10.40 3.79
N VAL A 135 9.96 10.54 4.97
CA VAL A 135 10.74 9.45 5.59
C VAL A 135 9.86 8.23 5.83
N THR A 136 8.64 8.44 6.34
CA THR A 136 7.65 7.38 6.54
C THR A 136 7.29 6.71 5.22
N ALA A 137 7.06 7.50 4.16
CA ALA A 137 6.75 6.98 2.84
C ALA A 137 7.88 6.11 2.28
N SER A 138 9.14 6.54 2.43
CA SER A 138 10.30 5.79 1.96
C SER A 138 10.45 4.47 2.68
N LEU A 139 10.32 4.45 4.01
CA LEU A 139 10.37 3.21 4.81
C LEU A 139 9.26 2.24 4.39
N LEU A 140 8.04 2.75 4.19
CA LEU A 140 6.92 1.94 3.72
C LEU A 140 7.09 1.48 2.27
N GLY A 141 7.70 2.29 1.39
CA GLY A 141 8.04 1.89 0.03
C GLY A 141 9.05 0.74 0.02
N ILE A 142 10.08 0.79 0.87
CA ILE A 142 11.04 -0.31 1.04
C ILE A 142 10.32 -1.56 1.56
N ALA A 143 9.49 -1.41 2.60
CA ALA A 143 8.74 -2.52 3.17
C ALA A 143 7.79 -3.17 2.14
N TRP A 144 7.15 -2.37 1.28
CA TRP A 144 6.32 -2.86 0.18
C TRP A 144 7.13 -3.71 -0.80
N ASN A 145 8.24 -3.18 -1.33
CA ASN A 145 9.08 -3.92 -2.27
C ASN A 145 9.61 -5.23 -1.66
N PHE A 146 9.95 -5.21 -0.37
CA PHE A 146 10.36 -6.42 0.33
C PHE A 146 9.21 -7.43 0.46
N SER A 147 8.00 -6.97 0.79
CA SER A 147 6.81 -7.83 0.88
C SER A 147 6.48 -8.52 -0.45
N LEU A 148 6.68 -7.84 -1.58
CA LEU A 148 6.45 -8.41 -2.90
C LEU A 148 7.42 -9.54 -3.24
N ASN A 149 8.68 -9.43 -2.81
CA ASN A 149 9.66 -10.50 -2.97
C ASN A 149 9.29 -11.77 -2.18
N PHE A 150 8.58 -11.61 -1.05
CA PHE A 150 8.03 -12.75 -0.31
C PHE A 150 6.80 -13.32 -1.01
N VAL A 151 5.87 -12.46 -1.43
CA VAL A 151 4.62 -12.89 -2.08
C VAL A 151 4.88 -13.61 -3.40
N GLY A 152 5.86 -13.17 -4.20
CA GLY A 152 6.25 -13.85 -5.44
C GLY A 152 6.79 -15.27 -5.23
N LYS A 153 7.20 -15.64 -4.02
CA LYS A 153 7.70 -17.00 -3.69
C LYS A 153 6.62 -17.92 -3.11
N ILE A 154 5.47 -17.38 -2.71
CA ILE A 154 4.36 -18.15 -2.13
C ILE A 154 3.87 -19.28 -3.06
N PRO A 155 3.72 -19.09 -4.39
CA PRO A 155 3.31 -20.18 -5.29
C PRO A 155 4.31 -21.34 -5.26
N LEU A 156 5.62 -21.02 -5.26
CA LEU A 156 6.70 -22.00 -5.26
C LEU A 156 6.70 -22.85 -3.97
N TYR A 157 6.47 -22.22 -2.82
CA TYR A 157 6.40 -22.93 -1.53
C TYR A 157 5.16 -23.81 -1.43
N LEU A 158 4.02 -23.39 -2.00
CA LEU A 158 2.80 -24.18 -2.01
C LEU A 158 2.89 -25.37 -2.97
N GLU A 159 3.44 -25.19 -4.17
CA GLU A 159 3.69 -26.30 -5.09
C GLU A 159 4.64 -27.33 -4.46
N GLY A 160 5.72 -26.87 -3.80
CA GLY A 160 6.61 -27.72 -3.03
C GLY A 160 5.90 -28.50 -1.92
N ALA A 161 5.05 -27.83 -1.15
CA ALA A 161 4.28 -28.47 -0.07
C ALA A 161 3.26 -29.50 -0.59
N VAL A 162 2.55 -29.19 -1.69
CA VAL A 162 1.60 -30.11 -2.32
C VAL A 162 2.32 -31.33 -2.91
N HIS A 163 3.50 -31.13 -3.49
CA HIS A 163 4.32 -32.24 -4.01
C HIS A 163 4.80 -33.15 -2.88
N LEU A 164 5.30 -32.58 -1.77
CA LEU A 164 5.69 -33.36 -0.59
C LEU A 164 4.53 -34.15 0.01
N LEU A 165 3.33 -33.57 0.08
CA LEU A 165 2.13 -34.27 0.56
C LEU A 165 1.75 -35.42 -0.38
N LYS A 166 1.78 -35.21 -1.71
CA LYS A 166 1.51 -36.28 -2.68
C LYS A 166 2.54 -37.42 -2.59
N THR A 167 3.83 -37.08 -2.50
CA THR A 167 4.89 -38.08 -2.39
C THR A 167 4.82 -38.83 -1.06
N GLY A 168 4.54 -38.14 0.05
CA GLY A 168 4.35 -38.77 1.37
C GLY A 168 3.15 -39.71 1.41
N ILE A 169 2.01 -39.31 0.83
CA ILE A 169 0.80 -40.16 0.76
C ILE A 169 1.04 -41.40 -0.11
N ASN A 170 1.78 -41.28 -1.22
CA ASN A 170 2.14 -42.42 -2.06
C ASN A 170 3.20 -43.34 -1.44
N LEU A 171 3.97 -42.88 -0.45
CA LEU A 171 4.94 -43.72 0.26
C LEU A 171 4.31 -44.59 1.34
N PHE A 172 3.10 -44.22 1.82
CA PHE A 172 2.34 -44.91 2.85
C PHE A 172 1.21 -45.80 2.29
N ARG A 173 1.13 -45.95 0.97
CA ARG A 173 0.19 -46.82 0.26
C ARG A 173 0.94 -47.93 -0.46
#